data_AF-A0A2Z5R0G0-F1
#
_entry.id   AF-A0A2Z5R0G0-F1
#
_cell.length_a   1.000
_cell.length_b   1.000
_cell.length_c   1.000
_cell.angle_alpha   90.00
_cell.angle_beta   90.00
_cell.angle_gamma   90.00
#
_symmetry.space_group_name_H-M   'P 1'
#
loop_
_entity.id
_entity.type
_entity.pdbx_description
1 polymer ?
#
loop_
_entity_poly.entity_id
_entity_poly.type
_entity_poly.pdbx_seq_one_letter_code
_entity_poly.pdbx_strand_id
1 'polypeptide(L)'
;MAHLTQRTMRVLRKVSHNDGFNIGMNQGKVGGAGIADHLHQHILPRWSGDTNFLPIIAHTKTMSRTLDDMRQIIADGFAQTQ
;
A
#
# COMPACT_ATOMS: atom_id res chain seq x y z
N MET A 1 -0.01 14.61 -8.71
CA MET A 1 0.37 13.24 -8.32
C MET A 1 1.38 13.24 -7.17
N ALA A 2 2.59 13.77 -7.34
CA ALA A 2 3.64 13.74 -6.31
C ALA A 2 3.21 14.24 -4.91
N HIS A 3 2.47 15.35 -4.83
CA HIS A 3 1.97 15.87 -3.54
C HIS A 3 1.07 14.86 -2.81
N LEU A 4 0.14 14.23 -3.53
CA LEU A 4 -0.76 13.23 -2.95
C LEU A 4 0.01 11.97 -2.54
N THR A 5 1.01 11.55 -3.33
CA THR A 5 1.92 10.46 -2.99
C THR A 5 2.65 10.74 -1.67
N GLN A 6 3.26 11.92 -1.53
CA GLN A 6 3.98 12.31 -0.32
C GLN A 6 3.06 12.41 0.90
N ARG A 7 1.86 12.98 0.75
CA ARG A 7 0.87 13.04 1.83
C ARG A 7 0.43 11.64 2.25
N THR A 8 0.18 10.75 1.30
CA THR A 8 -0.16 9.35 1.56
C THR A 8 0.96 8.63 2.31
N MET A 9 2.23 8.84 1.92
CA MET A 9 3.37 8.28 2.65
C MET A 9 3.44 8.75 4.10
N ARG A 10 3.18 10.04 4.38
CA ARG A 10 3.14 10.57 5.76
C ARG A 10 2.02 9.92 6.57
N VAL A 11 0.81 9.84 6.00
CA VAL A 11 -0.34 9.21 6.66
C VAL A 11 -0.07 7.73 6.94
N LEU A 12 0.39 6.96 5.95
CA LEU A 12 0.69 5.54 6.10
C LEU A 12 1.79 5.29 7.14
N ARG A 13 2.84 6.12 7.16
CA ARG A 13 3.89 6.02 8.18
C ARG A 13 3.36 6.27 9.59
N LYS A 14 2.47 7.25 9.77
CA LYS A 14 1.84 7.55 11.06
C LYS A 14 0.93 6.42 11.54
N VAL A 15 0.10 5.85 10.66
CA VAL A 15 -0.93 4.87 11.06
C VAL A 15 -0.42 3.44 11.11
N SER A 16 0.63 3.13 10.35
CA SER A 16 1.11 1.75 10.14
C SER A 16 2.54 1.53 10.64
N HIS A 17 3.27 2.59 10.99
CA HIS A 17 4.65 2.52 11.51
C HIS A 17 5.58 1.69 10.61
N ASN A 18 5.42 1.83 9.29
CA ASN A 18 6.22 1.10 8.33
C ASN A 18 7.64 1.69 8.19
N ASP A 19 8.60 0.83 7.86
CA ASP A 19 10.01 1.21 7.73
C ASP A 19 10.27 1.93 6.39
N GLY A 20 9.69 1.40 5.31
CA GLY A 20 9.93 1.89 3.95
C GLY A 20 8.71 1.78 3.04
N PHE A 21 8.86 2.18 1.77
CA PHE A 21 7.79 2.14 0.77
C PHE A 21 8.30 1.61 -0.57
N ASN A 22 7.46 0.85 -1.28
CA ASN A 22 7.57 0.71 -2.73
C ASN A 22 6.47 1.55 -3.40
N ILE A 23 6.85 2.35 -4.40
CA ILE A 23 5.92 3.25 -5.09
C ILE A 23 6.12 3.04 -6.58
N GLY A 24 5.03 2.83 -7.32
CA GLY A 24 5.11 2.51 -8.74
C GLY A 24 3.76 2.50 -9.42
N MET A 25 3.74 2.22 -10.72
CA MET A 25 2.56 2.13 -11.56
C MET A 25 2.80 1.13 -12.68
N ASN A 26 1.76 0.43 -13.09
CA ASN A 26 1.76 -0.43 -14.26
C ASN A 26 0.94 0.26 -15.36
N GLN A 27 1.53 0.46 -16.55
CA GLN A 27 0.86 1.16 -17.66
C GLN A 27 0.63 0.23 -18.85
N GLY A 28 -0.63 0.14 -19.28
CA GLY A 28 -1.06 -0.71 -20.38
C GLY A 28 -1.07 -2.20 -20.04
N LYS A 29 -1.72 -3.00 -20.89
CA LYS A 29 -1.87 -4.46 -20.70
C LYS A 29 -0.51 -5.17 -20.57
N VAL A 30 0.45 -4.82 -21.41
CA VAL A 30 1.80 -5.42 -21.40
C VAL A 30 2.59 -5.01 -20.16
N GLY A 31 2.35 -3.80 -19.64
CA GLY A 31 2.96 -3.34 -18.38
C GLY A 31 2.36 -3.99 -17.13
N GLY A 32 1.42 -4.93 -17.27
CA GLY A 32 0.79 -5.62 -16.15
C GLY A 32 -0.30 -4.82 -15.44
N ALA A 33 -0.91 -3.84 -16.12
CA ALA A 33 -2.05 -3.12 -15.57
C ALA A 33 -3.30 -4.02 -15.54
N GLY A 34 -3.85 -4.26 -14.35
CA GLY A 34 -5.11 -5.01 -14.20
C GLY A 34 -6.32 -4.26 -14.76
N ILE A 35 -6.27 -2.92 -14.74
CA ILE A 35 -7.23 -2.01 -15.36
C ILE A 35 -6.43 -1.06 -16.26
N ALA A 36 -6.27 -1.43 -17.53
CA ALA A 36 -5.37 -0.74 -18.44
C ALA A 36 -5.83 0.69 -18.81
N ASP A 37 -7.14 0.95 -18.78
CA ASP A 37 -7.73 2.24 -19.17
C ASP A 37 -7.65 3.31 -18.07
N HIS A 38 -7.25 2.93 -16.86
CA HIS A 38 -7.14 3.84 -15.72
C HIS A 38 -5.76 3.77 -15.08
N LEU A 39 -4.94 4.80 -15.32
CA LEU A 39 -3.64 4.93 -14.67
C LEU A 39 -3.82 5.10 -13.15
N HIS A 40 -3.18 4.23 -12.39
CA HIS A 40 -3.19 4.26 -10.93
C HIS A 40 -1.78 4.04 -10.38
N GLN A 41 -1.48 4.71 -9.26
CA GLN A 41 -0.21 4.57 -8.56
C GLN A 41 -0.39 3.68 -7.33
N HIS A 42 0.49 2.70 -7.18
CA HIS A 42 0.61 1.90 -5.98
C HIS A 42 1.54 2.58 -4.97
N ILE A 43 1.12 2.62 -3.70
CA ILE A 43 1.93 3.06 -2.57
C ILE A 43 1.88 1.95 -1.53
N LEU A 44 2.95 1.16 -1.46
CA LEU A 44 3.01 -0.08 -0.68
C LEU A 44 3.90 0.15 0.55
N PRO A 45 3.34 0.26 1.77
CA PRO A 45 4.14 0.28 2.99
C PRO A 45 4.86 -1.06 3.16
N ARG A 46 6.12 -1.01 3.60
CA ARG A 46 7.02 -2.15 3.80
C ARG A 46 7.59 -2.15 5.21
N TRP A 47 7.74 -3.33 5.80
CA TRP A 47 8.39 -3.53 7.10
C TRP A 47 9.57 -4.49 6.95
N SER A 48 10.57 -4.32 7.80
CA SER A 48 11.65 -5.28 7.95
C SER A 48 11.07 -6.65 8.31
N GLY A 49 11.26 -7.65 7.45
CA GLY A 49 10.72 -8.99 7.66
C GLY A 49 9.25 -9.19 7.29
N ASP A 50 8.61 -8.27 6.54
CA ASP A 50 7.23 -8.44 6.07
C ASP A 50 7.01 -9.58 5.06
N THR A 51 8.10 -10.15 4.55
CA THR A 51 8.11 -11.38 3.78
C THR A 51 8.52 -12.56 4.66
N ASN A 52 7.73 -13.62 4.64
CA ASN A 52 8.05 -14.87 5.30
C ASN A 52 7.88 -16.06 4.33
N PHE A 53 8.11 -17.28 4.80
CA PHE A 53 8.07 -18.48 3.98
C PHE A 53 6.65 -18.96 3.63
N LEU A 54 5.61 -18.50 4.33
CA LEU A 54 4.25 -19.03 4.20
C LEU A 54 3.67 -18.90 2.78
N PRO A 55 3.85 -17.77 2.04
CA PRO A 55 3.39 -17.67 0.67
C PRO A 55 4.04 -18.69 -0.27
N ILE A 56 5.27 -19.14 0.05
CA ILE A 56 6.04 -20.08 -0.78
C ILE A 56 5.63 -21.52 -0.47
N ILE A 57 5.65 -21.92 0.81
CA ILE A 57 5.45 -23.33 1.18
C ILE A 57 3.99 -23.72 1.36
N ALA A 58 3.14 -22.76 1.72
CA ALA A 58 1.74 -23.00 2.09
C ALA A 58 0.75 -22.21 1.22
N HIS A 59 1.25 -21.47 0.22
CA HIS A 59 0.45 -20.61 -0.66
C HIS A 59 -0.50 -19.68 0.11
N THR A 60 -0.11 -19.28 1.31
CA THR A 60 -0.96 -18.52 2.24
C THR A 60 -0.25 -17.24 2.65
N LYS A 61 -0.97 -16.12 2.58
CA LYS A 61 -0.51 -14.82 3.10
C LYS A 61 -1.34 -14.44 4.32
N THR A 62 -0.66 -14.26 5.45
CA THR A 62 -1.30 -13.80 6.69
C THR A 62 -1.63 -12.32 6.60
N MET A 63 -2.87 -11.97 6.93
CA MET A 63 -3.36 -10.59 6.98
C MET A 63 -3.77 -10.26 8.41
N SER A 64 -3.09 -9.30 9.05
CA SER A 64 -3.30 -8.99 10.47
C SER A 64 -4.51 -8.08 10.74
N ARG A 65 -5.09 -7.45 9.71
CA ARG A 65 -6.25 -6.55 9.80
C ARG A 65 -7.15 -6.67 8.58
N THR A 66 -8.42 -6.36 8.76
CA THR A 66 -9.41 -6.33 7.67
C THR A 66 -9.21 -5.10 6.79
N LEU A 67 -9.77 -5.13 5.58
CA LEU A 67 -9.75 -3.98 4.68
C LEU A 67 -10.56 -2.81 5.23
N ASP A 68 -11.69 -3.06 5.91
CA ASP A 68 -12.54 -2.02 6.48
C ASP A 68 -11.84 -1.28 7.62
N ASP A 69 -11.16 -2.02 8.51
CA ASP A 69 -10.36 -1.41 9.59
C ASP A 69 -9.24 -0.54 9.00
N MET A 70 -8.54 -1.04 7.98
CA MET A 70 -7.47 -0.30 7.33
C MET A 70 -7.98 0.94 6.61
N ARG A 71 -9.12 0.83 5.90
CA ARG A 71 -9.77 1.95 5.23
C ARG A 71 -10.13 3.05 6.22
N GLN A 72 -10.74 2.69 7.36
CA GLN A 72 -11.13 3.63 8.40
C GLN A 72 -9.91 4.39 8.97
N ILE A 73 -8.90 3.64 9.42
CA ILE A 73 -7.72 4.23 10.05
C ILE A 73 -6.94 5.12 9.07
N ILE A 74 -6.83 4.72 7.80
CA ILE A 74 -6.18 5.54 6.77
C ILE A 74 -6.98 6.83 6.53
N ALA A 75 -8.31 6.73 6.37
CA ALA A 75 -9.18 7.89 6.16
C ALA A 75 -9.07 8.89 7.32
N ASP A 76 -9.10 8.41 8.57
CA ASP A 76 -8.93 9.24 9.76
C ASP A 76 -7.54 9.88 9.80
N GLY A 77 -6.50 9.14 9.41
CA GLY A 77 -5.15 9.67 9.27
C GLY A 77 -5.04 10.81 8.25
N PHE A 78 -5.78 10.73 7.13
CA PHE A 78 -5.85 11.81 6.14
C PHE A 78 -6.56 13.05 6.69
N ALA A 79 -7.60 12.89 7.50
CA ALA A 79 -8.32 14.01 8.12
C ALA A 79 -7.43 14.77 9.12
N GLN A 80 -6.51 14.08 9.80
CA GLN A 80 -5.62 14.65 10.81
C GLN A 80 -4.30 15.20 10.25
N THR A 81 -3.93 14.85 9.01
CA THR A 81 -2.64 15.21 8.41
C THR A 81 -2.87 16.22 7.29
N GLN A 82 -2.56 17.50 7.56
CA GLN A 82 -2.52 18.56 6.55
C GLN A 82 -1.36 18.33 5.57
#